data_AF-F8DDV2-F1
#
_entry.id   AF-F8DDV2-F1
#
_cell.length_a   1.000
_cell.length_b   1.000
_cell.length_c   1.000
_cell.angle_alpha   90.00
_cell.angle_beta   90.00
_cell.angle_gamma   90.00
#
_symmetry.space_group_name_H-M   'P 1'
#
loop_
_entity.id
_entity.type
_entity.pdbx_description
1 polymer ?
#
loop_
_entity_poly.entity_id
_entity_poly.type
_entity_poly.pdbx_seq_one_letter_code
_entity_poly.pdbx_strand_id
1 'polypeptide(L)'
;MSVQYVVSCEEVLSLFGRPILVSRVLMSYLCAIGATVMTLVHGMGASDDPRRVHFQSPEYLIDRLDAIAKLFDKDRTDLLVEAIRNYIEETTDSETFQELVATKYDDDQLEFETVKQLAGAETAQWLRLLKADLEDKPLDIAAPNDVDIYDGDAMAVDTADEDDDR
;
A
#
# COMPACT_ATOMS: atom_id res chain seq x y z
N MET A 1 3.67 -5.21 30.62
CA MET A 1 2.25 -4.87 30.78
C MET A 1 1.61 -5.13 29.43
N SER A 2 1.09 -6.35 29.21
CA SER A 2 0.52 -6.76 27.93
C SER A 2 -0.91 -6.26 27.87
N VAL A 3 -1.18 -5.26 27.02
CA VAL A 3 -2.54 -4.79 26.76
C VAL A 3 -3.15 -5.75 25.74
N GLN A 4 -3.99 -6.66 26.23
CA GLN A 4 -4.71 -7.61 25.41
C GLN A 4 -5.96 -6.91 24.88
N TYR A 5 -5.87 -6.34 23.68
CA TYR A 5 -7.05 -5.82 22.98
C TYR A 5 -7.88 -7.00 22.45
N VAL A 6 -8.90 -7.36 23.20
CA VAL A 6 -9.95 -8.29 22.74
C VAL A 6 -10.96 -7.46 21.97
N VAL A 7 -10.72 -7.25 20.68
CA VAL A 7 -11.73 -6.63 19.80
C VAL A 7 -12.84 -7.65 19.62
N SER A 8 -14.00 -7.38 20.20
CA SER A 8 -15.17 -8.23 20.06
C SER A 8 -15.70 -8.11 18.63
N CYS A 9 -16.05 -9.23 17.99
CA CYS A 9 -16.49 -9.27 16.58
C CYS A 9 -17.83 -8.46 16.36
N GLU A 10 -18.45 -7.95 17.44
CA GLU A 10 -19.54 -6.96 17.42
C GLU A 10 -19.10 -5.53 17.05
N GLU A 11 -17.89 -5.11 17.41
CA GLU A 11 -17.37 -3.77 17.09
C GLU A 11 -17.11 -3.62 15.59
N VAL A 12 -16.59 -4.67 14.95
CA VAL A 12 -16.32 -4.73 13.50
C VAL A 12 -17.60 -4.66 12.66
N LEU A 13 -18.73 -5.12 13.21
CA LEU A 13 -20.04 -5.06 12.55
C LEU A 13 -20.62 -3.63 12.52
N SER A 14 -20.18 -2.72 13.39
CA SER A 14 -20.64 -1.33 13.41
C SER A 14 -20.04 -0.45 12.31
N LEU A 15 -18.88 -0.84 11.75
CA LEU A 15 -18.25 -0.16 10.61
C LEU A 15 -18.96 -0.45 9.28
N PHE A 16 -19.63 -1.59 9.15
CA PHE A 16 -20.45 -1.93 7.98
C PHE A 16 -21.91 -1.56 8.24
N GLY A 17 -22.23 -0.28 8.09
CA GLY A 17 -23.57 0.26 8.25
C GLY A 17 -24.62 -0.49 7.41
N ARG A 18 -25.46 -1.28 8.10
CA ARG A 18 -26.68 -2.02 7.68
C ARG A 18 -26.49 -3.53 7.39
N PRO A 19 -27.46 -4.38 7.79
CA PRO A 19 -27.29 -5.83 7.78
C PRO A 19 -27.52 -6.37 6.36
N ILE A 20 -26.44 -6.47 5.58
CA ILE A 20 -26.44 -7.38 4.45
C ILE A 20 -26.38 -8.79 5.05
N LEU A 21 -27.26 -9.68 4.58
CA LEU A 21 -27.41 -11.04 5.13
C LEU A 21 -26.22 -11.89 4.68
N VAL A 22 -25.05 -11.61 5.23
CA VAL A 22 -23.83 -12.32 4.94
C VAL A 22 -23.81 -13.59 5.80
N SER A 23 -23.73 -14.76 5.16
CA SER A 23 -23.67 -16.06 5.85
C SER A 23 -22.64 -16.03 6.98
N ARG A 24 -22.95 -16.64 8.13
CA ARG A 24 -22.06 -16.72 9.31
C ARG A 24 -20.63 -17.18 8.97
N VAL A 25 -20.47 -17.94 7.89
CA VAL A 25 -19.18 -18.43 7.39
C VAL A 25 -18.32 -17.30 6.79
N LEU A 26 -18.91 -16.40 5.99
CA LEU A 26 -18.18 -15.28 5.38
C LEU A 26 -17.74 -14.25 6.44
N MET A 27 -18.61 -14.02 7.42
CA MET A 27 -18.35 -13.10 8.53
C MET A 27 -17.18 -13.57 9.41
N SER A 28 -17.12 -14.88 9.70
CA SER A 28 -15.99 -15.47 10.43
C SER A 28 -14.67 -15.41 9.64
N TYR A 29 -14.71 -15.51 8.31
CA TYR A 29 -13.53 -15.46 7.46
C TYR A 29 -12.95 -14.05 7.38
N LEU A 30 -13.81 -13.03 7.24
CA LEU A 30 -13.42 -11.61 7.26
C LEU A 30 -12.88 -11.17 8.64
N CYS A 31 -13.50 -11.62 9.74
CA CYS A 31 -13.05 -11.33 11.11
C CYS A 31 -11.65 -11.97 11.38
N ALA A 32 -11.37 -13.14 10.80
CA ALA A 32 -10.05 -13.78 10.89
C ALA A 32 -8.96 -13.08 10.05
N ILE A 33 -9.31 -12.56 8.86
CA ILE A 33 -8.36 -11.82 8.02
C ILE A 33 -7.98 -10.48 8.66
N GLY A 34 -8.95 -9.74 9.22
CA GLY A 34 -8.70 -8.44 9.87
C GLY A 34 -7.77 -8.51 11.10
N ALA A 35 -7.98 -9.50 11.97
CA ALA A 35 -7.13 -9.67 13.16
C ALA A 35 -5.69 -10.11 12.84
N THR A 36 -5.48 -10.79 11.70
CA THR A 36 -4.17 -11.29 11.30
C THR A 36 -3.26 -10.18 10.77
N VAL A 37 -3.81 -9.16 10.09
CA VAL A 37 -3.03 -8.07 9.47
C VAL A 37 -2.46 -7.11 10.53
N MET A 38 -3.22 -6.75 11.57
CA MET A 38 -2.77 -5.81 12.62
C MET A 38 -1.61 -6.33 13.49
N THR A 39 -1.47 -7.65 13.64
CA THR A 39 -0.44 -8.23 14.54
C THR A 39 0.94 -8.34 13.88
N LEU A 40 1.04 -8.16 12.55
CA LEU A 40 2.30 -8.37 11.80
C LEU A 40 3.18 -7.10 11.68
N VAL A 41 2.66 -5.92 12.02
CA VAL A 41 3.25 -4.61 11.67
C VAL A 41 4.40 -4.17 12.61
N HIS A 42 4.56 -4.80 13.78
CA HIS A 42 5.51 -4.34 14.82
C HIS A 42 6.97 -4.83 14.67
N GLY A 43 7.44 -5.20 13.47
CA GLY A 43 8.73 -5.88 13.34
C GLY A 43 9.50 -5.76 12.02
N MET A 44 9.30 -4.71 11.23
CA MET A 44 10.14 -4.46 10.04
C MET A 44 11.37 -3.62 10.42
N GLY A 45 12.31 -4.26 11.13
CA GLY A 45 13.66 -3.72 11.26
C GLY A 45 14.42 -3.96 9.95
N ALA A 46 14.82 -2.88 9.27
CA ALA A 46 15.70 -2.89 8.10
C ALA A 46 17.13 -3.27 8.50
N SER A 47 17.32 -4.52 8.91
CA SER A 47 18.63 -5.14 9.04
C SER A 47 18.83 -5.99 7.80
N ASP A 48 19.95 -5.73 7.10
CA ASP A 48 20.43 -6.56 5.98
C ASP A 48 20.97 -7.91 6.45
N ASP A 49 20.94 -8.19 7.76
CA ASP A 49 21.39 -9.47 8.29
C ASP A 49 20.45 -10.61 7.87
N PRO A 50 20.98 -11.74 7.42
CA PRO A 50 20.17 -12.85 6.95
C PRO A 50 19.30 -13.41 8.07
N ARG A 51 17.98 -13.35 7.88
CA ARG A 51 17.01 -13.99 8.77
C ARG A 51 16.79 -15.44 8.34
N ARG A 52 17.03 -16.39 9.27
CA ARG A 52 16.77 -17.81 9.01
C ARG A 52 15.27 -18.08 9.00
N VAL A 53 14.78 -18.66 7.90
CA VAL A 53 13.38 -19.04 7.70
C VAL A 53 13.32 -20.51 7.24
N HIS A 54 12.30 -21.22 7.68
CA HIS A 54 12.05 -22.60 7.25
C HIS A 54 10.89 -22.63 6.26
N PHE A 55 11.15 -23.14 5.05
CA PHE A 55 10.13 -23.35 4.03
C PHE A 55 9.80 -24.83 3.92
N GLN A 56 8.52 -25.17 4.09
CA GLN A 56 8.02 -26.46 3.65
C GLN A 56 7.55 -26.30 2.20
N SER A 57 8.20 -27.03 1.30
CA SER A 57 7.88 -27.01 -0.13
C SER A 57 7.67 -28.44 -0.62
N PRO A 58 6.72 -28.67 -1.52
CA PRO A 58 6.66 -29.90 -2.30
C PRO A 58 8.02 -30.24 -2.95
N GLU A 59 8.39 -31.52 -2.92
CA GLU A 59 9.67 -32.01 -3.44
C GLU A 59 9.93 -31.58 -4.90
N TYR A 60 8.89 -31.68 -5.76
CA TYR A 60 9.00 -31.33 -7.17
C TYR A 60 9.39 -29.86 -7.43
N LEU A 61 9.01 -28.93 -6.55
CA LEU A 61 9.38 -27.52 -6.69
C LEU A 61 10.87 -27.33 -6.39
N ILE A 62 11.38 -28.03 -5.37
CA ILE A 62 12.79 -27.98 -5.01
C ILE A 62 13.64 -28.62 -6.11
N ASP A 63 13.23 -29.76 -6.65
CA ASP A 63 13.95 -30.41 -7.74
C ASP A 63 14.04 -29.53 -8.99
N ARG A 64 12.93 -28.87 -9.35
CA ARG A 64 12.90 -27.95 -10.48
C ARG A 64 13.78 -26.72 -10.23
N LEU A 65 13.75 -26.19 -9.02
CA LEU A 65 14.59 -25.06 -8.61
C LEU A 65 16.07 -25.43 -8.65
N ASP A 66 16.45 -26.60 -8.15
CA ASP A 66 17.83 -27.11 -8.18
C ASP A 66 18.32 -27.35 -9.61
N ALA A 67 17.45 -27.80 -10.52
CA ALA A 67 17.77 -27.95 -11.94
C ALA A 67 18.03 -26.58 -12.61
N ILE A 68 17.23 -25.57 -12.28
CA ILE A 68 17.40 -24.19 -12.77
C ILE A 68 18.69 -23.57 -12.19
N ALA A 69 18.93 -23.73 -10.88
CA ALA A 69 20.12 -23.24 -10.20
C ALA A 69 21.41 -23.78 -10.86
N LYS A 70 21.44 -25.08 -11.18
CA LYS A 70 22.55 -25.71 -11.94
C LYS A 70 22.72 -25.13 -13.35
N LEU A 71 21.63 -24.77 -14.03
CA LEU A 71 21.70 -24.19 -15.37
C LEU A 71 22.31 -22.78 -15.34
N PHE A 72 22.03 -22.02 -14.28
CA PHE A 72 22.53 -20.65 -14.11
C PHE A 72 23.83 -20.55 -13.29
N ASP A 73 24.40 -21.68 -12.83
CA ASP A 73 25.55 -21.72 -11.92
C ASP A 73 25.37 -20.82 -10.67
N LYS A 74 24.16 -20.82 -10.11
CA LYS A 74 23.77 -20.06 -8.92
C LYS A 74 23.47 -20.99 -7.75
N ASP A 75 23.70 -20.52 -6.53
CA ASP A 75 23.22 -21.20 -5.34
C ASP A 75 21.69 -21.11 -5.24
N ARG A 76 21.07 -22.17 -4.70
CA ARG A 76 19.61 -22.23 -4.50
C ARG A 76 19.10 -21.03 -3.69
N THR A 77 19.83 -20.66 -2.64
CA THR A 77 19.46 -19.54 -1.76
C THR A 77 19.44 -18.23 -2.53
N ASP A 78 20.48 -17.97 -3.34
CA ASP A 78 20.58 -16.74 -4.12
C ASP A 78 19.46 -16.63 -5.15
N LEU A 79 19.14 -17.74 -5.82
CA LEU A 79 18.02 -17.81 -6.75
C LEU A 79 16.67 -17.50 -6.07
N LEU A 80 16.46 -18.01 -4.84
CA LEU A 80 15.25 -17.72 -4.07
C LEU A 80 15.19 -16.26 -3.60
N VAL A 81 16.30 -15.72 -3.13
CA VAL A 81 16.39 -14.32 -2.68
C VAL A 81 16.11 -13.38 -3.86
N GLU A 82 16.71 -13.64 -5.02
CA GLU A 82 16.49 -12.88 -6.25
C GLU A 82 15.03 -12.97 -6.70
N ALA A 83 14.44 -14.17 -6.72
CA ALA A 83 13.05 -14.36 -7.12
C ALA A 83 12.07 -13.64 -6.17
N ILE A 84 12.31 -13.68 -4.86
CA ILE A 84 11.49 -12.98 -3.87
C ILE A 84 11.63 -11.46 -4.02
N ARG A 85 12.85 -10.95 -4.20
CA ARG A 85 13.09 -9.52 -4.43
C ARG A 85 12.34 -9.04 -5.65
N ASN A 86 12.52 -9.70 -6.80
CA ASN A 86 11.86 -9.31 -8.04
C ASN A 86 10.33 -9.40 -7.90
N TYR A 87 9.82 -10.46 -7.27
CA TYR A 87 8.37 -10.58 -7.06
C TYR A 87 7.80 -9.44 -6.22
N ILE A 88 8.50 -9.04 -5.15
CA ILE A 88 8.07 -7.92 -4.32
C ILE A 88 8.10 -6.62 -5.14
N GLU A 89 9.22 -6.31 -5.81
CA GLU A 89 9.36 -5.09 -6.63
C GLU A 89 8.27 -5.01 -7.72
N GLU A 90 8.08 -6.08 -8.50
CA GLU A 90 7.04 -6.14 -9.53
C GLU A 90 5.62 -6.02 -8.95
N THR A 91 5.37 -6.61 -7.77
CA THR A 91 4.06 -6.53 -7.12
C THR A 91 3.81 -5.12 -6.59
N THR A 92 4.79 -4.50 -5.94
CA THR A 92 4.65 -3.15 -5.37
C THR A 92 4.50 -2.09 -6.45
N ASP A 93 5.10 -2.29 -7.62
CA ASP A 93 4.97 -1.36 -8.74
C ASP A 93 3.70 -1.58 -9.57
N SER A 94 2.92 -2.63 -9.29
CA SER A 94 1.69 -2.90 -10.01
C SER A 94 0.57 -1.94 -9.63
N GLU A 95 -0.14 -1.41 -10.63
CA GLU A 95 -1.29 -0.51 -10.43
C GLU A 95 -2.35 -1.14 -9.52
N THR A 96 -2.63 -2.43 -9.70
CA THR A 96 -3.61 -3.16 -8.88
C THR A 96 -3.21 -3.23 -7.40
N PHE A 97 -1.93 -3.39 -7.10
CA PHE A 97 -1.46 -3.37 -5.72
C PHE A 97 -1.55 -1.96 -5.12
N GLN A 98 -1.13 -0.95 -5.88
CA GLN A 98 -1.21 0.46 -5.46
C GLN A 98 -2.66 0.89 -5.18
N GLU A 99 -3.61 0.52 -6.05
CA GLU A 99 -5.03 0.77 -5.86
C GLU A 99 -5.58 0.05 -4.62
N LEU A 100 -5.17 -1.20 -4.38
CA LEU A 100 -5.54 -1.93 -3.19
C LEU A 100 -5.02 -1.26 -1.92
N VAL A 101 -3.75 -0.81 -1.93
CA VAL A 101 -3.15 -0.09 -0.79
C VAL A 101 -3.88 1.22 -0.53
N ALA A 102 -4.17 2.01 -1.57
CA ALA A 102 -4.92 3.26 -1.48
C ALA A 102 -6.32 3.03 -0.89
N THR A 103 -7.08 2.09 -1.45
CA THR A 103 -8.43 1.73 -0.97
C THR A 103 -8.41 1.34 0.51
N LYS A 104 -7.44 0.52 0.91
CA LYS A 104 -7.32 0.07 2.30
C LYS A 104 -6.87 1.18 3.25
N TYR A 105 -6.05 2.12 2.78
CA TYR A 105 -5.65 3.29 3.55
C TYR A 105 -6.80 4.29 3.74
N ASP A 106 -7.58 4.52 2.69
CA ASP A 106 -8.76 5.39 2.74
C ASP A 106 -9.83 4.83 3.70
N ASP A 107 -10.02 3.51 3.73
CA ASP A 107 -10.92 2.81 4.66
C ASP A 107 -10.39 2.69 6.10
N ASP A 108 -9.27 3.33 6.47
CA ASP A 108 -8.61 3.22 7.79
C ASP A 108 -8.20 1.77 8.16
N GLN A 109 -8.06 0.88 7.17
CA GLN A 109 -7.62 -0.51 7.39
C GLN A 109 -6.09 -0.66 7.36
N LEU A 110 -5.37 0.37 6.91
CA LEU A 110 -3.91 0.43 6.93
C LEU A 110 -3.44 1.70 7.62
N GLU A 111 -2.52 1.55 8.56
CA GLU A 111 -1.82 2.69 9.17
C GLU A 111 -0.81 3.29 8.18
N PHE A 112 -0.59 4.60 8.29
CA PHE A 112 0.34 5.35 7.43
C PHE A 112 1.74 4.72 7.37
N GLU A 113 2.28 4.28 8.52
CA GLU A 113 3.59 3.62 8.56
C GLU A 113 3.63 2.29 7.81
N THR A 114 2.49 1.60 7.70
CA THR A 114 2.38 0.36 6.91
C THR A 114 2.37 0.67 5.43
N VAL A 115 1.62 1.71 5.01
CA VAL A 115 1.62 2.16 3.61
C VAL A 115 3.01 2.59 3.18
N LYS A 116 3.75 3.29 4.04
CA LYS A 116 5.15 3.68 3.80
C LYS A 116 6.07 2.49 3.57
N GLN A 117 5.83 1.37 4.24
CA GLN A 117 6.60 0.15 4.09
C GLN A 117 6.21 -0.67 2.85
N LEU A 118 4.95 -0.60 2.41
CA LEU A 118 4.44 -1.35 1.26
C LEU A 118 4.60 -0.62 -0.08
N ALA A 119 4.34 0.69 -0.11
CA ALA A 119 4.30 1.50 -1.31
C ALA A 119 5.38 2.60 -1.36
N GLY A 120 6.21 2.69 -0.32
CA GLY A 120 7.24 3.71 -0.18
C GLY A 120 6.75 5.00 0.49
N ALA A 121 7.71 5.82 0.92
CA ALA A 121 7.43 7.04 1.68
C ALA A 121 6.74 8.14 0.86
N GLU A 122 7.10 8.26 -0.42
CA GLU A 122 6.51 9.24 -1.32
C GLU A 122 5.03 8.94 -1.56
N THR A 123 4.72 7.73 -2.00
CA THR A 123 3.34 7.28 -2.22
C THR A 123 2.49 7.38 -0.97
N ALA A 124 3.02 6.98 0.19
CA ALA A 124 2.32 7.12 1.46
C ALA A 124 1.97 8.59 1.77
N GLN A 125 2.92 9.51 1.57
CA GLN A 125 2.68 10.93 1.78
C GLN A 125 1.62 11.49 0.82
N TRP A 126 1.68 11.09 -0.45
CA TRP A 126 0.69 11.50 -1.44
C TRP A 126 -0.71 11.02 -1.07
N LEU A 127 -0.86 9.75 -0.67
CA LEU A 127 -2.13 9.19 -0.17
C LEU A 127 -2.62 9.91 1.08
N ARG A 128 -1.73 10.27 2.01
CA ARG A 128 -2.09 11.01 3.22
C ARG A 128 -2.65 12.40 2.92
N LEU A 129 -2.04 13.12 1.98
CA LEU A 129 -2.53 14.42 1.54
C LEU A 129 -3.87 14.31 0.82
N LEU A 130 -4.01 13.33 -0.08
CA LEU A 130 -5.23 13.07 -0.82
C LEU A 130 -6.40 12.74 0.12
N LYS A 131 -6.18 11.87 1.09
CA LYS A 131 -7.19 11.53 2.11
C LYS A 131 -7.60 12.74 2.94
N ALA A 132 -6.64 13.58 3.36
CA ALA A 132 -6.94 14.79 4.12
C ALA A 132 -7.80 15.79 3.33
N ASP A 133 -7.51 15.95 2.03
CA ASP A 133 -8.30 16.81 1.12
C ASP A 133 -9.74 16.30 0.97
N LEU A 134 -9.92 14.99 0.75
CA LEU A 134 -11.24 14.36 0.66
C LEU A 134 -12.08 14.48 1.95
N GLU A 135 -11.40 14.56 3.10
CA GLU A 135 -12.04 14.68 4.42
C GLU A 135 -12.25 16.14 4.86
N ASP A 136 -12.05 17.13 3.97
CA ASP A 136 -12.09 18.58 4.27
C ASP A 136 -11.16 18.97 5.46
N LYS A 137 -10.10 18.18 5.69
CA LYS A 137 -9.12 18.44 6.74
C LYS A 137 -8.04 19.38 6.21
N PRO A 138 -7.67 20.44 6.94
CA PRO A 138 -6.59 21.34 6.53
C PRO A 138 -5.30 20.55 6.26
N LEU A 139 -4.73 20.72 5.07
CA LEU A 139 -3.49 20.06 4.68
C LEU A 139 -2.33 20.60 5.52
N ASP A 140 -1.51 19.70 6.07
CA ASP A 140 -0.28 20.03 6.79
C ASP A 140 0.85 20.37 5.81
N ILE A 141 0.62 21.40 5.00
CA ILE A 141 1.57 21.95 4.03
C ILE A 141 1.93 23.36 4.49
N ALA A 142 3.21 23.71 4.46
CA ALA A 142 3.64 25.06 4.77
C ALA A 142 2.92 26.05 3.83
N ALA A 143 2.30 27.08 4.42
CA ALA A 143 1.65 28.13 3.66
C ALA A 143 2.65 28.73 2.66
N PRO A 144 2.24 29.01 1.41
CA PRO A 144 3.11 29.66 0.45
C PRO A 144 3.55 31.01 1.00
N ASN A 145 4.82 31.34 0.77
CA ASN A 145 5.26 32.71 0.99
C ASN A 145 4.56 33.60 -0.04
N ASP A 146 4.07 34.75 0.40
CA ASP A 146 3.44 35.78 -0.43
C ASP A 146 4.51 36.48 -1.29
N VAL A 147 5.14 35.70 -2.17
CA VAL A 147 6.05 36.15 -3.20
C VAL A 147 5.25 36.07 -4.49
N ASP A 148 5.06 37.22 -5.12
CA ASP A 148 4.47 37.28 -6.46
C ASP A 148 5.43 36.59 -7.44
N ILE A 149 5.12 35.32 -7.78
CA ILE A 149 5.86 34.53 -8.77
C ILE A 149 5.57 35.08 -10.18
N TYR A 150 4.48 35.82 -10.36
CA TYR A 150 4.04 36.37 -11.64
C TYR A 150 4.33 37.88 -11.69
N ASP A 151 5.60 38.25 -11.57
CA ASP A 151 6.05 39.63 -11.73
C ASP A 151 5.80 40.10 -13.18
N GLY A 152 4.69 40.83 -13.36
CA GLY A 152 4.56 41.92 -14.33
C GLY A 152 4.42 41.60 -15.81
N ASP A 153 4.76 40.41 -16.31
CA ASP A 153 4.80 40.12 -17.76
C ASP A 153 3.75 39.09 -18.21
N ALA A 154 2.60 39.09 -17.54
CA ALA A 154 1.43 38.34 -17.99
C ALA A 154 0.88 38.96 -19.29
N MET A 155 1.35 38.47 -20.43
CA MET A 155 0.80 38.83 -21.73
C MET A 155 -0.62 38.26 -21.84
N ALA A 156 -1.63 39.14 -21.85
CA ALA A 156 -2.99 38.76 -22.21
C ALA A 156 -2.98 38.34 -23.69
N VAL A 157 -3.38 37.10 -23.96
CA VAL A 157 -3.60 36.64 -25.34
C VAL A 157 -4.95 37.18 -25.79
N ASP A 158 -4.95 38.14 -26.72
CA ASP A 158 -6.16 38.58 -27.40
C ASP A 158 -6.71 37.43 -28.24
N THR A 159 -7.73 36.74 -27.74
CA THR A 159 -8.61 35.88 -28.55
C THR A 159 -9.60 36.78 -29.27
N ALA A 160 -9.11 37.58 -30.23
CA ALA A 160 -9.99 38.26 -31.15
C ALA A 160 -10.55 37.21 -32.10
N ASP A 161 -11.81 36.83 -31.85
CA ASP A 161 -12.63 36.06 -32.77
C ASP A 161 -12.72 36.82 -34.11
N GLU A 162 -11.90 36.41 -35.07
CA GLU A 162 -12.19 36.67 -36.48
C GLU A 162 -13.35 35.75 -36.87
N ASP A 163 -14.59 36.14 -36.60
CA ASP A 163 -15.78 35.66 -37.32
C ASP A 163 -17.05 36.43 -36.90
N ASP A 164 -17.31 37.57 -37.53
CA ASP A 164 -18.67 38.02 -37.88
C ASP A 164 -18.60 39.06 -39.00
N ASP A 165 -18.90 38.68 -40.25
CA ASP A 165 -20.11 39.09 -40.98
C ASP A 165 -19.95 38.83 -42.51
N ARG A 166 -20.67 37.81 -43.00
CA ARG A 166 -21.36 37.70 -44.30
C ARG A 166 -20.67 37.91 -45.66
#